data_AF-A0A0S2S7Z0-F1
#
_entry.id   AF-A0A0S2S7Z0-F1
#
_cell.length_a   1.000
_cell.length_b   1.000
_cell.length_c   1.000
_cell.angle_alpha   90.00
_cell.angle_beta   90.00
_cell.angle_gamma   90.00
#
_symmetry.space_group_name_H-M   'P 1'
#
loop_
_entity.id
_entity.type
_entity.pdbx_description
1 polymer ?
#
loop_
_entity_poly.entity_id
_entity_poly.type
_entity_poly.pdbx_seq_one_letter_code
_entity_poly.pdbx_strand_id
1 'polypeptide(L)'
;MSHTVRPGESLYLIAQMYHVDWRDIANANGIMSPYNIYPGQVLIIPGGGSPKGGTCHHHVVQKGESLHIIATYYGTTWQTLAAMNHIKNPDLINPGLLLKIPC
;
A
#
# COMPACT_ATOMS: atom_id res chain seq x y z
N MET A 1 12.77 -7.85 -6.12
CA MET A 1 12.47 -7.65 -7.55
C MET A 1 12.87 -6.22 -7.92
N SER A 2 13.09 -5.92 -9.20
CA SER A 2 13.39 -4.57 -9.67
C SER A 2 12.39 -4.11 -10.73
N HIS A 3 12.05 -2.82 -10.74
CA HIS A 3 11.19 -2.18 -11.72
C HIS A 3 11.90 -0.97 -12.35
N THR A 4 11.84 -0.84 -13.68
CA THR A 4 12.38 0.31 -14.38
C THR A 4 11.28 1.34 -14.62
N VAL A 5 11.43 2.51 -14.01
CA VAL A 5 10.47 3.63 -14.09
C VAL A 5 10.25 4.04 -15.54
N ARG A 6 8.99 4.13 -15.95
CA ARG A 6 8.55 4.61 -17.27
C ARG A 6 8.12 6.08 -17.20
N PRO A 7 8.12 6.79 -18.34
CA PRO A 7 7.57 8.14 -18.42
C PRO A 7 6.13 8.20 -17.89
N GLY A 8 5.90 9.10 -16.92
CA GLY A 8 4.59 9.30 -16.30
C GLY A 8 4.29 8.43 -15.07
N GLU A 9 5.19 7.51 -14.68
CA GLU A 9 5.03 6.74 -13.45
C GLU A 9 5.49 7.53 -12.22
N SER A 10 4.87 7.22 -11.08
CA SER A 10 5.23 7.72 -9.77
C SER A 10 5.48 6.56 -8.82
N LEU A 11 6.17 6.80 -7.70
CA LEU A 11 6.36 5.78 -6.65
C LEU A 11 5.01 5.19 -6.21
N TYR A 12 3.96 6.00 -6.16
CA TYR A 12 2.60 5.56 -5.83
C TYR A 12 2.03 4.56 -6.84
N LEU A 13 2.13 4.87 -8.14
CA LEU A 13 1.60 3.98 -9.19
C LEU A 13 2.38 2.66 -9.26
N ILE A 14 3.70 2.73 -9.08
CA ILE A 14 4.58 1.56 -9.08
C ILE A 14 4.28 0.70 -7.84
N ALA A 15 4.20 1.30 -6.66
CA ALA A 15 3.77 0.65 -5.43
C ALA A 15 2.45 -0.10 -5.59
N GLN A 16 1.45 0.56 -6.18
CA GLN A 16 0.15 -0.05 -6.44
C GLN A 16 0.23 -1.23 -7.40
N MET A 17 1.06 -1.13 -8.46
CA MET A 17 1.29 -2.24 -9.40
C MET A 17 1.88 -3.48 -8.71
N TYR A 18 2.72 -3.28 -7.70
CA TYR A 18 3.40 -4.38 -7.01
C TYR A 18 2.77 -4.75 -5.65
N HIS A 19 1.69 -4.08 -5.25
CA HIS A 19 1.01 -4.27 -3.96
C HIS A 19 1.95 -4.08 -2.75
N VAL A 20 2.73 -2.99 -2.74
CA VAL A 20 3.69 -2.64 -1.66
C VAL A 20 3.57 -1.16 -1.30
N ASP A 21 4.09 -0.70 -0.16
CA ASP A 21 4.08 0.74 0.18
C ASP A 21 5.08 1.48 -0.71
N TRP A 22 4.67 2.63 -1.24
CA TRP A 22 5.57 3.52 -1.96
C TRP A 22 6.68 4.03 -1.05
N ARG A 23 6.43 4.17 0.26
CA ARG A 23 7.43 4.49 1.28
C ARG A 23 8.43 3.37 1.45
N ASP A 24 8.00 2.11 1.35
CA ASP A 24 8.91 0.97 1.42
C ASP A 24 9.81 0.93 0.19
N ILE A 25 9.28 1.22 -1.00
CA ILE A 25 10.08 1.40 -2.21
C ILE A 25 11.05 2.57 -2.01
N ALA A 26 10.59 3.72 -1.53
CA ALA A 26 11.45 4.89 -1.31
C ALA A 26 12.60 4.57 -0.35
N ASN A 27 12.29 3.97 0.80
CA ASN A 27 13.26 3.56 1.81
C ASN A 27 14.25 2.53 1.27
N ALA A 28 13.78 1.51 0.54
CA ALA A 28 14.62 0.48 -0.07
C ALA A 28 15.57 1.04 -1.13
N ASN A 29 15.25 2.19 -1.73
CA ASN A 29 16.04 2.86 -2.75
C ASN A 29 16.73 4.14 -2.27
N GLY A 30 16.67 4.44 -0.97
CA GLY A 30 17.27 5.67 -0.41
C GLY A 30 16.66 6.96 -0.95
N ILE A 31 15.42 6.93 -1.44
CA ILE A 31 14.74 8.08 -2.01
C ILE A 31 14.13 8.90 -0.87
N MET A 32 14.58 10.15 -0.74
CA MET A 32 14.12 11.08 0.28
C MET A 32 13.18 12.14 -0.33
N SER A 33 12.43 12.84 0.53
CA SER A 33 11.63 14.01 0.14
C SER A 33 12.47 14.95 -0.74
N PRO A 34 11.98 15.35 -1.93
CA PRO A 34 10.58 15.35 -2.38
C PRO A 34 10.07 14.04 -3.04
N TYR A 35 10.80 12.93 -2.94
CA TYR A 35 10.44 11.60 -3.47
C TYR A 35 10.38 11.53 -5.01
N ASN A 36 11.26 12.27 -5.67
CA ASN A 36 11.36 12.29 -7.12
C ASN A 36 11.95 10.98 -7.65
N ILE A 37 11.32 10.46 -8.70
CA ILE A 37 11.86 9.39 -9.53
C ILE A 37 11.89 9.84 -10.99
N TYR A 38 12.80 9.26 -11.77
CA TYR A 38 13.02 9.63 -13.16
C TYR A 38 12.82 8.44 -14.11
N PRO A 39 12.31 8.66 -15.33
CA PRO A 39 12.24 7.60 -16.33
C PRO A 39 13.61 6.96 -16.57
N GLY A 40 13.65 5.63 -16.63
CA GLY A 40 14.87 4.84 -16.75
C GLY A 40 15.53 4.49 -15.41
N GLN A 41 15.09 5.07 -14.30
CA GLN A 41 15.57 4.71 -12.96
C GLN A 41 15.12 3.28 -12.62
N VAL A 42 16.03 2.47 -12.08
CA VAL A 42 15.72 1.12 -11.60
C VAL A 42 15.45 1.18 -10.11
N LEU A 43 14.26 0.76 -9.69
CA LEU A 43 13.82 0.72 -8.30
C LEU A 43 13.80 -0.72 -7.79
N ILE A 44 14.37 -0.94 -6.63
CA ILE A 44 14.20 -2.14 -5.82
C ILE A 44 12.78 -2.12 -5.27
N ILE A 45 12.00 -3.16 -5.59
CA ILE A 45 10.65 -3.35 -5.07
C ILE A 45 10.72 -4.38 -3.93
N PRO A 46 10.65 -3.93 -2.66
CA PRO A 46 10.67 -4.82 -1.51
C PRO A 46 9.36 -5.61 -1.47
N GLY A 47 9.42 -6.94 -1.40
CA GLY A 47 8.21 -7.77 -1.33
C GLY A 47 7.48 -7.99 -2.66
N GLY A 48 8.03 -7.55 -3.81
CA GLY A 48 7.45 -7.75 -5.15
C GLY A 48 7.39 -9.22 -5.65
N GLY A 49 7.36 -10.19 -4.74
CA GLY A 49 7.09 -11.59 -5.00
C GLY A 49 5.91 -12.01 -4.12
N SER A 50 4.77 -12.19 -4.78
CA SER A 50 3.48 -12.64 -4.24
C SER A 50 2.73 -11.60 -3.41
N PRO A 51 1.41 -11.42 -3.63
CA PRO A 51 0.57 -10.84 -2.59
C PRO A 51 0.78 -11.73 -1.37
N LYS A 52 1.37 -11.19 -0.29
CA LYS A 52 1.45 -11.91 0.98
C LYS A 52 0.01 -12.02 1.50
N GLY A 53 -0.70 -13.01 0.98
CA GLY A 53 -1.58 -13.81 1.80
C GLY A 53 -0.69 -14.51 2.83
N GLY A 54 -0.72 -14.09 4.07
CA GLY A 54 -0.60 -15.03 5.17
C GLY A 54 -0.22 -14.46 6.53
N THR A 55 -0.28 -13.16 6.79
CA THR A 55 0.04 -12.66 8.14
C THR A 55 -1.00 -11.67 8.65
N CYS A 56 -1.69 -12.07 9.73
CA CYS A 56 -2.62 -11.22 10.46
C CYS A 56 -1.89 -9.96 10.94
N HIS A 57 -1.99 -8.90 10.16
CA HIS A 57 -1.43 -7.60 10.49
C HIS A 57 -2.53 -6.66 10.96
N HIS A 58 -2.13 -5.67 11.76
CA HIS A 58 -3.00 -4.56 12.09
C HIS A 58 -2.49 -3.33 11.35
N HIS A 59 -3.40 -2.60 10.70
CA HIS A 59 -3.12 -1.34 10.02
C HIS A 59 -3.78 -0.20 10.79
N VAL A 60 -3.02 0.83 11.15
CA VAL A 60 -3.57 2.04 11.76
C VAL A 60 -3.95 2.99 10.63
N VAL A 61 -5.26 3.27 10.49
CA VAL A 61 -5.78 4.20 9.50
C VAL A 61 -5.09 5.55 9.65
N GLN A 62 -4.52 6.06 8.58
CA GLN A 62 -3.88 7.37 8.50
C GLN A 62 -4.87 8.44 8.03
N LYS A 63 -4.52 9.71 8.26
CA LYS A 63 -5.33 10.84 7.80
C LYS A 63 -5.45 10.82 6.28
N GLY A 64 -6.69 10.73 5.78
CA GLY A 64 -7.01 10.76 4.36
C GLY A 64 -7.08 9.39 3.69
N GLU A 65 -6.88 8.29 4.42
CA GLU A 65 -7.07 6.95 3.89
C GLU A 65 -8.54 6.52 3.92
N SER A 66 -8.90 5.63 2.99
CA SER A 66 -10.21 4.98 2.93
C SER A 66 -10.05 3.47 2.97
N LEU A 67 -11.10 2.78 3.41
CA LEU A 67 -11.17 1.32 3.44
C LEU A 67 -10.89 0.70 2.06
N HIS A 68 -11.27 1.40 0.98
CA HIS A 68 -11.00 0.99 -0.39
C HIS A 68 -9.51 1.00 -0.73
N ILE A 69 -8.80 2.08 -0.40
CA ILE A 69 -7.36 2.21 -0.67
C ILE A 69 -6.59 1.21 0.19
N ILE A 70 -6.96 1.08 1.47
CA ILE A 70 -6.33 0.14 2.40
C ILE A 70 -6.55 -1.32 1.94
N ALA A 71 -7.77 -1.67 1.54
CA ALA A 71 -8.06 -3.01 1.02
C ALA A 71 -7.25 -3.33 -0.23
N THR A 72 -7.22 -2.40 -1.18
CA THR A 72 -6.45 -2.53 -2.43
C THR A 72 -4.96 -2.73 -2.13
N TYR A 73 -4.44 -1.95 -1.18
CA TYR A 73 -3.07 -2.04 -0.71
C TYR A 73 -2.73 -3.44 -0.17
N TYR A 74 -3.62 -4.02 0.64
CA TYR A 74 -3.44 -5.37 1.20
C TYR A 74 -3.95 -6.51 0.29
N GLY A 75 -4.27 -6.24 -0.97
CA GLY A 75 -4.73 -7.26 -1.91
C GLY A 75 -6.06 -7.91 -1.53
N THR A 76 -6.92 -7.20 -0.80
CA THR A 76 -8.24 -7.66 -0.37
C THR A 76 -9.34 -6.68 -0.80
N THR A 77 -10.57 -6.90 -0.35
CA THR A 77 -11.70 -6.00 -0.63
C THR A 77 -12.08 -5.20 0.61
N TRP A 78 -12.63 -4.01 0.41
CA TRP A 78 -13.12 -3.20 1.52
C TRP A 78 -14.26 -3.91 2.24
N GLN A 79 -15.06 -4.74 1.55
CA GLN A 79 -16.09 -5.57 2.16
C GLN A 79 -15.48 -6.59 3.13
N THR A 80 -14.41 -7.25 2.72
CA THR A 80 -13.67 -8.19 3.58
C THR A 80 -13.12 -7.48 4.81
N LEU A 81 -12.48 -6.31 4.63
CA LEU A 81 -11.98 -5.52 5.75
C LEU A 81 -13.10 -5.03 6.67
N ALA A 82 -14.20 -4.53 6.12
CA ALA A 82 -15.32 -4.01 6.90
C ALA A 82 -16.00 -5.13 7.70
N ALA A 83 -16.23 -6.30 7.09
CA ALA A 83 -16.80 -7.46 7.76
C ALA A 83 -15.89 -7.96 8.90
N MET A 84 -14.58 -8.08 8.65
CA MET A 84 -13.60 -8.56 9.64
C MET A 84 -13.44 -7.60 10.84
N ASN A 85 -13.67 -6.31 10.63
CA ASN A 85 -13.53 -5.26 11.64
C ASN A 85 -14.87 -4.76 12.19
N HIS A 86 -15.98 -5.41 11.84
CA HIS A 86 -17.33 -5.02 12.24
C HIS A 86 -17.68 -3.55 11.91
N ILE A 87 -17.16 -3.04 10.80
CA ILE A 87 -17.39 -1.67 10.34
C ILE A 87 -18.70 -1.64 9.56
N LYS A 88 -19.70 -0.94 10.13
CA LYS A 88 -21.03 -0.79 9.51
C LYS A 88 -21.05 0.26 8.41
N ASN A 89 -20.28 1.34 8.58
CA ASN A 89 -20.18 2.40 7.58
C ASN A 89 -18.70 2.52 7.15
N PRO A 90 -18.36 2.09 5.93
CA PRO A 90 -16.98 2.10 5.43
C PRO A 90 -16.42 3.51 5.22
N ASP A 91 -17.28 4.52 5.11
CA ASP A 91 -16.88 5.93 4.96
C ASP A 91 -16.55 6.59 6.31
N LEU A 92 -16.85 5.92 7.43
CA LEU A 92 -16.61 6.41 8.79
C LEU A 92 -15.42 5.70 9.45
N ILE A 93 -14.30 5.57 8.75
CA ILE A 93 -13.04 5.18 9.37
C ILE A 93 -12.27 6.44 9.80
N ASN A 94 -11.94 6.52 11.09
CA ASN A 94 -11.21 7.66 11.63
C ASN A 94 -9.71 7.37 11.66
N PRO A 95 -8.85 8.38 11.45
CA PRO A 95 -7.42 8.23 11.67
C PRO A 95 -7.13 7.74 13.09
N GLY A 96 -6.21 6.80 13.22
CA GLY A 96 -5.92 6.09 14.47
C GLY A 96 -6.74 4.81 14.67
N LEU A 97 -7.73 4.51 13.82
CA LEU A 97 -8.45 3.24 13.87
C LEU A 97 -7.53 2.07 13.52
N LEU A 98 -7.52 1.05 14.37
CA LEU A 98 -6.75 -0.17 14.13
C LEU A 98 -7.61 -1.19 13.36
N LEU A 99 -7.25 -1.44 12.11
CA LEU A 99 -7.89 -2.44 11.23
C LEU A 99 -7.13 -3.76 11.28
N LYS A 100 -7.84 -4.84 11.55
CA LYS A 100 -7.41 -6.21 11.27
C LYS A 100 -7.35 -6.40 9.75
N ILE A 101 -6.21 -6.86 9.27
CA ILE A 101 -5.97 -7.20 7.88
C ILE A 101 -5.99 -8.73 7.76
N PRO A 102 -6.68 -9.29 6.75
CA PRO A 102 -6.67 -10.72 6.46
C PRO A 102 -5.23 -11.23 6.35
N CYS A 103 -5.01 -12.44 6.87
CA CYS A 103 -3.80 -13.19 6.58
C CYS A 103 -3.76 -13.45 5.08
#